data_AF-A0A1R3V6P0-F1
#
_entry.id   AF-A0A1R3V6P0-F1
#
_cell.length_a   1.000
_cell.length_b   1.000
_cell.length_c   1.000
_cell.angle_alpha   90.00
_cell.angle_beta   90.00
_cell.angle_gamma   90.00
#
_symmetry.space_group_name_H-M   'P 1'
#
loop_
_entity.id
_entity.type
_entity.pdbx_description
1 polymer ?
#
loop_
_entity_poly.entity_id
_entity_poly.type
_entity_poly.pdbx_seq_one_letter_code
_entity_poly.pdbx_strand_id
1 'polypeptide(L)'
;MAPIRGVITHHEFVAYLEGHVDRHRLPVRTGVAVEQLNREDGAYRVTTDRETLLACTVVIATGSQSRQIRPPWSTDLPTAVRQVDSPAYRDPWTTS
;
A
#
# COMPACT_ATOMS: atom_id res chain seq x y z
N MET A 1 17.10 24.29 4.76
CA MET A 1 15.68 24.50 5.13
C MET A 1 15.47 23.84 6.48
N ALA A 2 15.04 24.58 7.51
CA ALA A 2 14.79 24.00 8.84
C ALA A 2 13.50 23.13 8.80
N PRO A 3 13.42 22.03 9.56
CA PRO A 3 12.24 21.16 9.57
C PRO A 3 11.02 21.88 10.13
N ILE A 4 9.85 21.65 9.51
CA ILE A 4 8.55 22.12 9.98
C ILE A 4 8.25 21.40 11.31
N ARG A 5 7.93 22.12 12.39
CA ARG A 5 7.66 21.48 13.68
C ARG A 5 6.36 20.67 13.59
N GLY A 6 6.41 19.39 13.97
CA GLY A 6 5.25 18.49 14.02
C GLY A 6 5.03 17.61 12.79
N VAL A 7 5.93 17.64 11.81
CA VAL A 7 5.93 16.66 10.70
C VAL A 7 7.13 15.74 10.81
N ILE A 8 6.95 14.50 10.37
CA ILE A 8 8.02 13.51 10.24
C ILE A 8 8.21 13.15 8.78
N THR A 9 9.42 12.74 8.43
CA THR A 9 9.76 12.20 7.12
C THR A 9 9.16 10.80 6.92
N HIS A 10 9.10 10.35 5.66
CA HIS A 10 8.74 8.98 5.33
C HIS A 10 9.60 7.95 6.07
N HIS A 11 10.93 8.18 6.14
CA HIS A 11 11.85 7.26 6.82
C HIS A 11 11.61 7.19 8.34
N GLU A 12 11.35 8.33 8.99
CA GLU A 12 11.02 8.35 10.43
C GLU A 12 9.70 7.63 10.71
N PHE A 13 8.71 7.77 9.83
CA PHE A 13 7.44 7.05 9.98
C PHE A 13 7.60 5.53 9.80
N VAL A 14 8.38 5.08 8.80
CA VAL A 14 8.68 3.65 8.61
C VAL A 14 9.41 3.10 9.84
N ALA A 15 10.45 3.78 10.32
CA ALA A 15 11.19 3.35 11.50
C ALA A 15 10.31 3.29 12.77
N TYR A 16 9.35 4.19 12.90
CA TYR A 16 8.36 4.14 13.98
C TYR A 16 7.50 2.87 13.91
N LEU A 17 7.01 2.48 12.73
CA LEU A 17 6.21 1.27 12.55
C LEU A 17 7.02 -0.01 12.82
N GLU A 18 8.24 -0.08 12.30
CA GLU A 18 9.16 -1.20 12.56
C GLU A 18 9.45 -1.34 14.06
N GLY A 19 9.79 -0.23 14.73
CA GLY A 19 10.01 -0.22 16.17
C GLY A 19 8.76 -0.59 17.00
N HIS A 20 7.56 -0.32 16.48
CA HIS A 20 6.31 -0.75 17.11
C HIS A 20 6.14 -2.27 17.01
N VAL A 21 6.42 -2.87 15.85
CA VAL A 21 6.38 -4.33 15.66
C VAL A 21 7.35 -5.02 16.61
N ASP A 22 8.60 -4.55 16.69
CA ASP A 22 9.64 -5.14 17.54
C ASP A 22 9.30 -5.05 19.03
N ARG A 23 8.84 -3.87 19.48
CA ARG A 23 8.48 -3.63 20.88
C ARG A 23 7.37 -4.55 21.36
N HIS A 24 6.38 -4.80 20.50
CA HIS A 24 5.20 -5.57 20.86
C HIS A 24 5.24 -7.02 20.35
N ARG A 25 6.32 -7.42 19.66
CA ARG A 25 6.50 -8.75 19.05
C ARG A 25 5.29 -9.16 18.20
N LEU A 26 4.79 -8.23 17.39
CA LEU A 26 3.62 -8.49 16.55
C LEU A 26 4.00 -9.50 15.45
N PRO A 27 3.19 -10.54 15.22
CA PRO A 27 3.49 -11.59 14.23
C PRO A 27 3.17 -11.14 12.81
N VAL A 28 3.72 -10.00 12.38
CA VAL A 28 3.49 -9.43 11.05
C VAL A 28 4.26 -10.23 10.01
N ARG A 29 3.59 -10.58 8.91
CA ARG A 29 4.16 -11.31 7.78
C ARG A 29 4.19 -10.41 6.55
N THR A 30 5.36 -9.89 6.20
CA THR A 30 5.57 -9.06 5.02
C THR A 30 5.89 -9.91 3.78
N GLY A 31 5.68 -9.36 2.58
CA GLY A 31 5.98 -10.07 1.33
C GLY A 31 5.08 -11.28 1.07
N VAL A 32 3.90 -11.29 1.68
CA VAL A 32 2.83 -12.28 1.48
C VAL A 32 1.63 -11.52 0.93
N ALA A 33 1.29 -11.79 -0.34
CA ALA A 33 0.15 -11.17 -1.00
C ALA A 33 -1.08 -12.06 -0.82
N VAL A 34 -2.16 -11.51 -0.28
CA VAL A 34 -3.46 -12.18 -0.28
C VAL A 34 -4.07 -12.03 -1.67
N GLU A 35 -4.32 -13.16 -2.33
CA GLU A 35 -4.85 -13.19 -3.70
C GLU A 35 -6.36 -13.41 -3.70
N GLN A 36 -6.86 -14.23 -2.77
CA GLN A 36 -8.27 -14.58 -2.69
C GLN A 36 -8.73 -14.76 -1.24
N LEU A 37 -9.98 -14.38 -0.99
CA LEU A 37 -10.67 -14.58 0.28
C LEU A 37 -12.04 -15.18 0.01
N ASN A 38 -12.24 -16.42 0.45
CA ASN A 38 -13.50 -17.15 0.31
C ASN A 38 -14.04 -17.52 1.69
N ARG A 39 -15.37 -17.63 1.82
CA ARG A 39 -16.02 -18.15 3.02
C ARG A 39 -16.50 -19.58 2.74
N GLU A 40 -16.02 -20.52 3.53
CA GLU A 40 -16.32 -21.96 3.41
C GLU A 40 -16.62 -22.52 4.81
N ASP A 41 -17.72 -23.27 4.95
CA ASP A 41 -18.06 -24.04 6.15
C ASP A 41 -17.96 -23.27 7.49
N GLY A 42 -18.31 -21.99 7.47
CA GLY A 42 -18.31 -21.14 8.67
C GLY A 42 -16.97 -20.48 9.00
N ALA A 43 -15.92 -20.75 8.22
CA ALA A 43 -14.61 -20.09 8.30
C ALA A 43 -14.27 -19.34 7.01
N TYR A 44 -13.20 -18.55 7.04
CA TYR A 44 -12.60 -17.92 5.88
C TYR A 44 -11.38 -18.69 5.43
N ARG A 45 -11.33 -19.03 4.14
CA ARG A 45 -10.15 -19.50 3.44
C ARG A 45 -9.47 -18.31 2.79
N VAL A 46 -8.25 -18.04 3.19
CA VAL A 46 -7.40 -16.95 2.67
C VAL A 46 -6.30 -17.59 1.85
N THR A 47 -6.34 -17.42 0.53
CA THR A 47 -5.28 -17.87 -0.37
C THR A 47 -4.26 -16.75 -0.55
N THR A 48 -2.99 -17.08 -0.33
CA THR A 48 -1.86 -16.17 -0.56
C THR A 48 -0.91 -16.74 -1.60
N ASP A 49 0.00 -15.92 -2.10
CA ASP A 49 1.09 -16.32 -3.00
C ASP A 49 2.06 -17.37 -2.39
N ARG A 50 2.01 -17.58 -1.07
CA ARG A 50 2.86 -18.53 -0.35
C ARG A 50 2.12 -19.76 0.12
N GLU A 51 0.92 -19.58 0.66
CA GLU A 51 0.13 -20.64 1.27
C GLU A 51 -1.36 -20.28 1.42
N THR A 52 -2.16 -21.26 1.84
CA THR A 52 -3.55 -21.05 2.21
C THR A 52 -3.71 -21.09 3.72
N LEU A 53 -4.38 -20.08 4.26
CA LEU A 53 -4.69 -19.95 5.68
C LEU A 53 -6.19 -20.12 5.93
N LEU A 54 -6.55 -20.68 7.08
CA LEU A 54 -7.93 -20.73 7.57
C LEU A 54 -8.07 -19.83 8.79
N ALA A 55 -9.12 -19.01 8.81
CA ALA A 55 -9.40 -18.11 9.91
C ALA A 55 -10.90 -17.98 10.17
N CYS A 56 -11.32 -17.93 11.43
CA CYS A 56 -12.73 -17.67 11.77
C CYS A 56 -13.11 -16.20 11.54
N THR A 57 -12.13 -15.30 11.66
CA THR A 57 -12.33 -13.85 11.54
C THR A 57 -11.24 -13.27 10.65
N VAL A 58 -11.64 -12.40 9.73
CA VAL A 58 -10.73 -11.67 8.84
C VAL A 58 -11.07 -10.19 8.91
N VAL A 59 -10.05 -9.35 9.05
CA VAL A 59 -10.15 -7.88 9.00
C VAL A 59 -9.39 -7.40 7.78
N ILE A 60 -10.07 -6.68 6.89
CA ILE A 60 -9.48 -6.13 5.67
C ILE A 60 -8.98 -4.72 5.96
N ALA A 61 -7.66 -4.53 5.90
CA ALA A 61 -6.99 -3.26 6.13
C ALA A 61 -6.02 -2.90 4.98
N THR A 62 -6.31 -3.34 3.75
CA THR A 62 -5.43 -3.18 2.58
C THR A 62 -5.28 -1.73 2.09
N GLY A 63 -6.13 -0.82 2.58
CA GLY A 63 -6.24 0.55 2.07
C GLY A 63 -6.87 0.60 0.66
N SER A 64 -7.32 1.79 0.25
CA SER A 64 -7.93 2.04 -1.07
C SER A 64 -7.12 3.00 -1.95
N GLN A 65 -6.02 3.53 -1.43
CA GLN A 65 -5.25 4.63 -2.02
C GLN A 65 -4.43 4.21 -3.26
N SER A 66 -4.32 2.91 -3.55
CA SER A 66 -3.49 2.40 -4.65
C SER A 66 -4.22 2.33 -6.00
N ARG A 67 -5.54 2.53 -6.05
CA ARG A 67 -6.29 2.47 -7.31
C ARG A 67 -6.34 3.85 -7.96
N GLN A 68 -5.56 4.00 -9.01
CA GLN A 68 -5.54 5.20 -9.82
C GLN A 68 -6.85 5.38 -10.59
N ILE A 69 -7.40 6.59 -10.54
CA ILE A 69 -8.53 6.99 -11.39
C ILE A 69 -8.02 8.12 -12.28
N ARG A 70 -7.85 7.83 -13.57
CA ARG A 70 -7.68 8.89 -14.57
C ARG A 70 -9.05 9.36 -15.04
N PRO A 71 -9.28 10.67 -15.15
CA PRO A 71 -10.51 11.16 -15.73
C PRO A 71 -10.55 10.87 -17.24
N PRO A 72 -11.74 10.67 -17.86
CA PRO A 72 -11.85 10.29 -19.27
C PRO A 72 -11.18 11.27 -20.25
N TRP A 73 -11.18 12.56 -19.94
CA TRP A 73 -10.55 13.59 -20.77
C TRP A 73 -9.01 13.51 -20.78
N SER A 74 -8.40 12.71 -19.90
CA SER A 74 -6.93 12.54 -19.86
C SER A 74 -6.38 12.01 -21.20
N THR A 75 -7.16 11.22 -21.94
CA THR A 75 -6.82 10.72 -23.28
C THR A 75 -6.89 11.78 -24.38
N ASP A 76 -7.59 12.89 -24.14
CA ASP A 76 -7.76 13.98 -25.13
C ASP A 76 -6.59 14.98 -25.11
N LEU A 77 -5.70 14.86 -24.12
CA LEU A 77 -4.51 15.71 -24.03
C LEU A 77 -3.51 15.38 -25.14
N PRO A 78 -2.82 16.39 -25.70
CA PRO A 78 -1.74 16.16 -26.66
C PRO A 78 -0.66 15.23 -26.08
N THR A 79 -0.10 14.36 -26.91
CA THR A 79 0.96 13.42 -26.49
C THR A 79 2.23 14.11 -26.00
N ALA A 80 2.44 15.37 -26.37
CA ALA A 80 3.51 16.22 -25.83
C ALA A 80 3.33 16.59 -24.35
N VAL A 81 2.12 16.47 -23.80
CA VAL A 81 1.82 16.73 -22.40
C VAL A 81 2.05 15.45 -21.59
N ARG A 82 3.14 15.44 -20.82
CA ARG A 82 3.45 14.33 -19.92
C ARG A 82 2.49 14.32 -18.75
N GLN A 83 1.73 13.24 -18.62
CA GLN A 83 0.83 13.00 -17.50
C GLN A 83 1.48 12.03 -16.53
N VAL A 84 1.77 12.48 -15.32
CA VAL A 84 2.38 11.66 -14.26
C VAL A 84 1.32 11.34 -13.22
N ASP A 85 1.18 10.05 -13.01
CA ASP A 85 0.29 9.45 -12.04
C ASP A 85 0.88 9.58 -10.62
N SER A 86 0.07 9.91 -9.59
CA SER A 86 0.55 10.04 -8.20
C SER A 86 1.42 8.86 -7.70
N PRO A 87 1.08 7.58 -7.93
CA PRO A 87 1.93 6.47 -7.53
C PRO A 87 3.20 6.30 -8.40
N ALA A 88 3.26 6.89 -9.59
CA ALA A 88 4.42 6.89 -10.48
C ALA A 88 5.38 8.06 -10.21
N TYR A 89 4.91 9.11 -9.51
CA TYR A 89 5.76 10.21 -9.07
C TYR A 89 6.73 9.75 -7.97
N ARG A 90 8.02 10.03 -8.14
CA ARG A 90 9.09 9.63 -7.19
C ARG A 90 9.91 10.81 -6.75
N ASP A 91 10.29 11.65 -7.69
CA ASP A 91 11.08 12.83 -7.39
C ASP A 91 10.76 13.97 -8.39
N PRO A 92 10.93 15.23 -7.98
CA PRO A 92 10.62 16.38 -8.82
C PRO A 92 11.66 16.67 -9.91
N TRP A 93 12.84 16.05 -9.85
CA TRP A 93 14.01 16.43 -10.65
C TRP A 93 14.25 15.46 -11.81
N THR A 94 13.69 14.26 -11.74
CA THR A 94 13.75 13.24 -12.78
C THR A 94 12.89 13.67 -13.95
N THR A 95 13.59 14.14 -14.98
CA THR A 95 13.07 14.28 -16.34
C THR A 95 13.36 12.95 -17.04
N SER A 96 12.42 12.00 -16.96
CA SER A 96 12.43 10.77 -17.76
C SER A 96 11.35 10.84 -18.83
#